data_AF-A0A8I1N2Z8-F1
#
_entry.id   AF-A0A8I1N2Z8-F1
#
_cell.length_a   1.000
_cell.length_b   1.000
_cell.length_c   1.000
_cell.angle_alpha   90.00
_cell.angle_beta   90.00
_cell.angle_gamma   90.00
#
_symmetry.space_group_name_H-M   'P 1'
#
loop_
_entity.id
_entity.type
_entity.pdbx_description
1 polymer ?
#
loop_
_entity_poly.entity_id
_entity_poly.type
_entity_poly.pdbx_seq_one_letter_code
_entity_poly.pdbx_strand_id
1 'polypeptide(L)'
;MAHIDYFAFTVTPPEGKGLDWLFPQLVELFHVREATPTGKGWMGYTTRHDLGGHGLLAHGGERQRGTIHVELTGVGCMHVPDWLKVMEWGITNNVTVTRIDLAHDDLEGRHASIALAREWLEAGQFATNGRPPDAQLIDDLGSRKGKTLYVGNRKNGKLCRVYEKGRQLGDPASLWTRVEVEFRNKSRVIPWSVLANPSHYLAGAYPCLAFLSAMQEKIRTITKTVTVTLARAVHHARQMTGRLVNVLMLQHGGDAFAVVDELKREGVPRRLENYADFLPQVIAGAVP
;
A
#
# COMPACT_ATOMS: atom_id res chain seq x y z
N MET A 1 -6.40 -0.77 -19.93
CA MET A 1 -5.12 -0.84 -19.17
C MET A 1 -5.27 -0.07 -17.87
N ALA A 2 -4.63 -0.50 -16.79
CA ALA A 2 -4.65 0.20 -15.51
C ALA A 2 -3.49 1.20 -15.39
N HIS A 3 -3.67 2.23 -14.58
CA HIS A 3 -2.65 3.23 -14.24
C HIS A 3 -2.66 3.53 -12.73
N ILE A 4 -1.64 4.25 -12.26
CA ILE A 4 -1.51 4.69 -10.87
C ILE A 4 -2.18 6.05 -10.74
N ASP A 5 -3.16 6.16 -9.85
CA ASP A 5 -3.98 7.37 -9.63
C ASP A 5 -3.76 7.99 -8.24
N TYR A 6 -2.94 7.34 -7.41
CA TYR A 6 -2.41 7.89 -6.16
C TYR A 6 -1.19 7.09 -5.76
N PHE A 7 -0.16 7.76 -5.25
CA PHE A 7 1.02 7.08 -4.71
C PHE A 7 1.52 7.80 -3.47
N ALA A 8 1.68 7.08 -2.37
CA ALA A 8 2.25 7.63 -1.15
C ALA A 8 3.27 6.70 -0.53
N PHE A 9 4.32 7.30 0.02
CA PHE A 9 5.40 6.57 0.66
C PHE A 9 5.92 7.31 1.90
N THR A 10 6.62 6.57 2.73
CA THR A 10 7.37 7.11 3.87
C THR A 10 8.80 6.59 3.79
N VAL A 11 9.76 7.46 4.07
CA VAL A 11 11.19 7.16 4.05
C VAL A 11 11.86 7.74 5.29
N THR A 12 12.84 7.04 5.83
CA THR A 12 13.78 7.60 6.80
C THR A 12 15.05 8.00 6.04
N PRO A 13 15.41 9.30 5.99
CA PRO A 13 16.66 9.72 5.37
C PRO A 13 17.87 9.05 6.04
N PRO A 14 19.02 8.94 5.34
CA PRO A 14 20.28 8.56 5.95
C PRO A 14 20.63 9.45 7.15
N GLU A 15 21.48 8.95 8.04
CA GLU A 15 21.89 9.70 9.23
C GLU A 15 22.48 11.08 8.87
N GLY A 16 22.00 12.11 9.57
CA GLY A 16 22.40 13.50 9.32
C GLY A 16 21.81 14.15 8.05
N LYS A 17 20.92 13.45 7.32
CA LYS A 17 20.21 13.98 6.13
C LYS A 17 18.75 14.32 6.42
N GLY A 18 18.15 15.15 5.57
CA GLY A 18 16.74 15.52 5.67
C GLY A 18 16.12 15.74 4.30
N LEU A 19 15.39 16.85 4.17
CA LEU A 19 14.72 17.22 2.91
C LEU A 19 15.71 17.50 1.78
N ASP A 20 16.90 17.98 2.08
CA ASP A 20 17.98 18.22 1.13
C ASP A 20 18.42 16.95 0.38
N TRP A 21 18.30 15.79 1.03
CA TRP A 21 18.56 14.49 0.42
C TRP A 21 17.39 13.99 -0.43
N LEU A 22 16.15 14.18 0.03
CA LEU A 22 14.96 13.69 -0.66
C LEU A 22 14.54 14.57 -1.85
N PHE A 23 14.65 15.89 -1.71
CA PHE A 23 14.09 16.83 -2.69
C PHE A 23 14.68 16.68 -4.11
N PRO A 24 16.00 16.44 -4.30
CA PRO A 24 16.53 16.11 -5.62
C PRO A 24 15.85 14.90 -6.28
N GLN A 25 15.47 13.89 -5.47
CA GLN A 25 14.76 12.70 -5.95
C GLN A 25 13.31 13.03 -6.33
N LEU A 26 12.66 13.96 -5.62
CA LEU A 26 11.34 14.48 -6.00
C LEU A 26 11.37 15.18 -7.36
N VAL A 27 12.42 15.94 -7.63
CA VAL A 27 12.62 16.60 -8.92
C VAL A 27 12.88 15.58 -10.02
N GLU A 28 13.81 14.65 -9.80
CA GLU A 28 14.27 13.71 -10.82
C GLU A 28 13.25 12.61 -11.12
N LEU A 29 12.71 11.95 -10.10
CA LEU A 29 11.87 10.76 -10.24
C LEU A 29 10.38 11.08 -10.37
N PHE A 30 9.94 12.18 -9.75
CA PHE A 30 8.52 12.52 -9.66
C PHE A 30 8.17 13.83 -10.38
N HIS A 31 9.16 14.53 -10.94
CA HIS A 31 9.01 15.83 -11.60
C HIS A 31 8.35 16.91 -10.72
N VAL A 32 8.48 16.79 -9.39
CA VAL A 32 8.01 17.77 -8.43
C VAL A 32 9.13 18.78 -8.17
N ARG A 33 8.93 20.03 -8.61
CA ARG A 33 9.94 21.09 -8.55
C ARG A 33 9.72 22.12 -7.46
N GLU A 34 8.59 22.02 -6.76
CA GLU A 34 8.21 22.96 -5.72
C GLU A 34 7.72 22.23 -4.46
N ALA A 35 8.02 22.83 -3.31
CA ALA A 35 7.48 22.44 -2.02
C ALA A 35 7.26 23.71 -1.20
N THR A 36 6.00 24.11 -1.07
CA THR A 36 5.62 25.35 -0.39
C THR A 36 5.06 25.04 1.00
N PRO A 37 5.64 25.57 2.09
CA PRO A 37 5.13 25.36 3.44
C PRO A 37 3.68 25.84 3.57
N THR A 38 2.84 25.01 4.18
CA THR A 38 1.41 25.31 4.37
C THR A 38 1.11 26.00 5.71
N GLY A 39 2.11 26.16 6.58
CA GLY A 39 1.95 26.66 7.94
C GLY A 39 1.21 25.71 8.90
N LYS A 40 0.94 24.48 8.50
CA LYS A 40 0.22 23.46 9.29
C LYS A 40 0.97 22.12 9.27
N GLY A 41 0.65 21.26 10.23
CA GLY A 41 1.10 19.86 10.26
C GLY A 41 0.19 18.91 9.47
N TRP A 42 0.58 17.64 9.41
CA TRP A 42 -0.19 16.56 8.74
C TRP A 42 -0.03 15.25 9.48
N MET A 43 -1.12 14.62 9.95
CA MET A 43 -1.13 13.25 10.49
C MET A 43 -0.02 12.95 11.54
N GLY A 44 0.31 13.94 12.38
CA GLY A 44 1.34 13.84 13.41
C GLY A 44 2.73 14.36 13.02
N TYR A 45 2.95 14.70 11.74
CA TYR A 45 4.05 15.52 11.29
C TYR A 45 3.80 16.99 11.65
N THR A 46 4.82 17.72 12.09
CA THR A 46 4.71 19.12 12.48
C THR A 46 4.68 20.07 11.29
N THR A 47 5.23 19.66 10.15
CA THR A 47 5.33 20.50 8.95
C THR A 47 4.78 19.78 7.74
N ARG A 48 3.92 20.45 7.00
CA ARG A 48 3.40 20.04 5.69
C ARG A 48 3.75 21.07 4.63
N HIS A 49 4.20 20.58 3.48
CA HIS A 49 4.38 21.33 2.24
C HIS A 49 3.36 20.90 1.20
N ASP A 50 2.87 21.84 0.41
CA ASP A 50 2.15 21.60 -0.83
C ASP A 50 3.16 21.43 -1.97
N LEU A 51 2.98 20.40 -2.79
CA LEU A 51 3.88 20.07 -3.90
C LEU A 51 3.35 20.62 -5.24
N GLY A 52 2.82 21.84 -5.24
CA GLY A 52 2.32 22.46 -6.47
C GLY A 52 0.99 21.93 -6.97
N GLY A 53 0.14 21.44 -6.06
CA GLY A 53 -1.06 20.69 -6.42
C GLY A 53 -0.80 19.25 -6.90
N HIS A 54 0.45 18.83 -7.07
CA HIS A 54 0.79 17.44 -7.41
C HIS A 54 0.72 16.49 -6.20
N GLY A 55 0.66 17.03 -4.99
CA GLY A 55 0.80 16.23 -3.79
C GLY A 55 1.08 17.02 -2.53
N LEU A 56 1.55 16.31 -1.51
CA LEU A 56 2.07 16.90 -0.28
C LEU A 56 3.33 16.19 0.18
N LEU A 57 4.15 16.92 0.92
CA LEU A 57 5.25 16.37 1.69
C LEU A 57 5.04 16.73 3.16
N ALA A 58 5.27 15.81 4.08
CA ALA A 58 5.19 16.06 5.51
C ALA A 58 6.43 15.53 6.24
N HIS A 59 6.96 16.32 7.17
CA HIS A 59 8.15 15.97 7.96
C HIS A 59 8.11 16.59 9.36
N GLY A 60 9.03 16.14 10.22
CA GLY A 60 9.10 16.54 11.63
C GLY A 60 8.08 15.84 12.53
N GLY A 61 8.03 16.24 13.80
CA GLY A 61 7.21 15.59 14.83
C GLY A 61 7.92 14.39 15.47
N GLU A 62 8.09 14.44 16.80
CA GLU A 62 8.86 13.43 17.55
C GLU A 62 8.35 12.01 17.35
N ARG A 63 7.02 11.83 17.29
CA ARG A 63 6.38 10.52 17.08
C ARG A 63 6.62 9.93 15.70
N GLN A 64 7.07 10.74 14.73
CA GLN A 64 7.39 10.31 13.37
C GLN A 64 8.84 9.87 13.21
N ARG A 65 9.67 10.00 14.27
CA ARG A 65 11.03 9.43 14.37
C ARG A 65 11.92 9.74 13.17
N GLY A 66 11.91 10.99 12.72
CA GLY A 66 12.75 11.46 11.61
C GLY A 66 12.30 11.02 10.21
N THR A 67 11.14 10.35 10.08
CA THR A 67 10.62 10.00 8.75
C THR A 67 10.13 11.22 7.98
N ILE A 68 10.09 11.07 6.66
CA ILE A 68 9.46 12.00 5.71
C ILE A 68 8.38 11.24 4.96
N HIS A 69 7.20 11.83 4.85
CA HIS A 69 6.06 11.29 4.13
C HIS A 69 5.80 12.10 2.87
N VAL A 70 5.50 11.42 1.77
CA VAL A 70 5.16 12.05 0.49
C VAL A 70 3.91 11.38 -0.05
N GLU A 71 2.98 12.20 -0.54
CA GLU A 71 1.79 11.74 -1.27
C GLU A 71 1.71 12.47 -2.62
N LEU A 72 1.44 11.73 -3.69
CA LEU A 72 1.13 12.24 -5.02
C LEU A 72 -0.34 11.98 -5.32
N THR A 73 -1.03 13.03 -5.78
CA THR A 73 -2.39 12.95 -6.31
C THR A 73 -2.40 12.26 -7.67
N GLY A 74 -3.58 11.99 -8.24
CA GLY A 74 -3.67 11.47 -9.61
C GLY A 74 -2.96 12.38 -10.62
N VAL A 75 -3.07 13.71 -10.46
CA VAL A 75 -2.32 14.67 -11.29
C VAL A 75 -0.81 14.54 -11.08
N GLY A 76 -0.34 14.40 -9.83
CA GLY A 76 1.08 14.16 -9.58
C GLY A 76 1.59 12.86 -10.19
N CYS A 77 0.80 11.79 -10.11
CA CYS A 77 1.13 10.48 -10.69
C CYS A 77 1.25 10.53 -12.22
N MET A 78 0.46 11.37 -12.91
CA MET A 78 0.54 11.55 -14.37
C MET A 78 1.88 12.14 -14.84
N HIS A 79 2.60 12.85 -13.97
CA HIS A 79 3.88 13.47 -14.32
C HIS A 79 5.11 12.61 -14.03
N VAL A 80 4.92 11.46 -13.38
CA VAL A 80 6.00 10.51 -13.11
C VAL A 80 6.45 9.89 -14.44
N PRO A 81 7.70 10.13 -14.89
CA PRO A 81 8.14 9.69 -16.20
C PRO A 81 8.42 8.19 -16.26
N ASP A 82 8.87 7.59 -15.15
CA ASP A 82 9.36 6.23 -15.11
C ASP A 82 9.14 5.60 -13.72
N TRP A 83 8.07 4.83 -13.62
CA TRP A 83 7.72 4.11 -12.40
C TRP A 83 8.72 3.00 -12.04
N LEU A 84 9.51 2.48 -13.00
CA LEU A 84 10.54 1.48 -12.72
C LEU A 84 11.74 2.09 -12.01
N LYS A 85 12.13 3.32 -12.38
CA LYS A 85 13.17 4.06 -11.62
C LYS A 85 12.71 4.41 -10.21
N VAL A 86 11.45 4.81 -10.05
CA VAL A 86 10.85 5.03 -8.71
C VAL A 86 10.91 3.74 -7.89
N MET A 87 10.60 2.59 -8.50
CA MET A 87 10.67 1.27 -7.88
C MET A 87 12.09 0.94 -7.41
N GLU A 88 13.08 1.07 -8.28
CA GLU A 88 14.50 0.79 -7.99
C GLU A 88 15.04 1.68 -6.86
N TRP A 89 14.77 2.99 -6.95
CA TRP A 89 15.14 3.94 -5.91
C TRP A 89 14.48 3.60 -4.58
N GLY A 90 13.19 3.27 -4.60
CA GLY A 90 12.42 2.94 -3.41
C GLY A 90 12.92 1.68 -2.70
N ILE A 91 13.25 0.64 -3.46
CA ILE A 91 13.86 -0.59 -2.93
C ILE A 91 15.23 -0.29 -2.32
N THR A 92 16.08 0.42 -3.06
CA THR A 92 17.47 0.74 -2.65
C THR A 92 17.51 1.53 -1.33
N ASN A 93 16.53 2.40 -1.11
CA ASN A 93 16.49 3.30 0.03
C ASN A 93 15.51 2.85 1.14
N ASN A 94 15.08 1.57 1.13
CA ASN A 94 14.16 1.01 2.13
C ASN A 94 12.88 1.85 2.32
N VAL A 95 12.37 2.41 1.23
CA VAL A 95 11.17 3.23 1.24
C VAL A 95 9.95 2.34 1.43
N THR A 96 9.02 2.78 2.28
CA THR A 96 7.77 2.07 2.53
C THR A 96 6.64 2.69 1.74
N VAL A 97 6.05 1.94 0.81
CA VAL A 97 4.79 2.34 0.15
C VAL A 97 3.65 2.26 1.17
N THR A 98 3.01 3.40 1.44
CA THR A 98 1.95 3.52 2.45
C THR A 98 0.56 3.52 1.82
N ARG A 99 0.44 4.02 0.58
CA ARG A 99 -0.78 3.98 -0.21
C ARG A 99 -0.47 3.89 -1.70
N ILE A 100 -1.28 3.13 -2.41
CA ILE A 100 -1.36 3.19 -3.87
C ILE A 100 -2.82 3.03 -4.30
N ASP A 101 -3.26 3.87 -5.24
CA ASP A 101 -4.56 3.72 -5.88
C ASP A 101 -4.34 3.33 -7.34
N LEU A 102 -4.94 2.23 -7.75
CA LEU A 102 -4.86 1.73 -9.13
C LEU A 102 -6.20 1.96 -9.81
N ALA A 103 -6.18 2.52 -11.01
CA ALA A 103 -7.38 2.90 -11.73
C ALA A 103 -7.42 2.32 -13.15
N HIS A 104 -8.63 2.00 -13.61
CA HIS A 104 -8.95 1.71 -14.99
C HIS A 104 -10.06 2.65 -15.46
N ASP A 105 -9.83 3.29 -16.60
CA ASP A 105 -10.80 4.14 -17.27
C ASP A 105 -11.46 3.41 -18.43
N ASP A 106 -12.79 3.34 -18.37
CA ASP A 106 -13.64 2.91 -19.47
C ASP A 106 -14.38 4.15 -20.01
N LEU A 107 -13.80 4.76 -21.04
CA LEU A 107 -14.31 6.00 -21.63
C LEU A 107 -15.66 5.82 -22.34
N GLU A 108 -15.94 4.61 -22.82
CA GLU A 108 -17.14 4.28 -23.59
C GLU A 108 -18.22 3.57 -22.75
N GLY A 109 -17.91 3.21 -21.50
CA GLY A 109 -18.83 2.52 -20.60
C GLY A 109 -19.18 1.10 -21.05
N ARG A 110 -18.32 0.44 -21.84
CA ARG A 110 -18.54 -0.91 -22.39
C ARG A 110 -18.29 -2.04 -21.40
N HIS A 111 -17.42 -1.82 -20.43
CA HIS A 111 -16.88 -2.81 -19.50
C HIS A 111 -17.04 -2.41 -18.03
N ALA A 112 -17.32 -1.15 -17.74
CA ALA A 112 -17.61 -0.65 -16.41
C ALA A 112 -18.73 0.39 -16.44
N SER A 113 -19.71 0.22 -15.56
CA SER A 113 -20.76 1.20 -15.30
C SER A 113 -21.26 1.01 -13.86
N ILE A 114 -22.03 1.98 -13.35
CA ILE A 114 -22.66 1.84 -12.03
C ILE A 114 -23.65 0.67 -12.00
N ALA A 115 -24.39 0.45 -13.10
CA ALA A 115 -25.32 -0.68 -13.21
C ALA A 115 -24.56 -2.02 -13.13
N LEU A 116 -23.53 -2.18 -13.95
CA LEU A 116 -22.71 -3.39 -13.97
C LEU A 116 -21.99 -3.62 -12.63
N ALA A 117 -21.52 -2.56 -11.97
CA ALA A 117 -20.90 -2.67 -10.65
C ALA A 117 -21.87 -3.11 -9.55
N ARG A 118 -23.16 -2.77 -9.68
CA ARG A 118 -24.20 -3.29 -8.78
C ARG A 118 -24.48 -4.77 -9.04
N GLU A 119 -24.51 -5.21 -10.30
CA GLU A 119 -24.62 -6.63 -10.64
C GLU A 119 -23.44 -7.43 -10.07
N TRP A 120 -22.20 -6.92 -10.19
CA TRP A 120 -21.03 -7.54 -9.57
C TRP A 120 -21.17 -7.66 -8.04
N LEU A 121 -21.76 -6.65 -7.39
CA LEU A 121 -21.99 -6.66 -5.95
C LEU A 121 -23.05 -7.70 -5.55
N GLU A 122 -24.17 -7.75 -6.25
CA GLU A 122 -25.25 -8.71 -6.03
C GLU A 122 -24.78 -10.16 -6.28
N ALA A 123 -23.92 -10.36 -7.29
CA ALA A 123 -23.28 -11.64 -7.58
C ALA A 123 -22.12 -11.99 -6.60
N GLY A 124 -21.83 -11.15 -5.61
CA GLY A 124 -20.78 -11.40 -4.62
C GLY A 124 -19.35 -11.30 -5.16
N GLN A 125 -19.15 -10.72 -6.36
CA GLN A 125 -17.85 -10.69 -7.04
C GLN A 125 -16.85 -9.69 -6.46
N PHE A 126 -17.22 -8.94 -5.43
CA PHE A 126 -16.30 -8.17 -4.58
C PHE A 126 -15.81 -8.95 -3.35
N ALA A 127 -16.27 -10.18 -3.14
CA ALA A 127 -15.70 -11.04 -2.10
C ALA A 127 -14.41 -11.69 -2.60
N THR A 128 -13.29 -11.45 -1.91
CA THR A 128 -11.99 -12.09 -2.25
C THR A 128 -11.70 -13.30 -1.39
N ASN A 129 -12.11 -13.27 -0.11
CA ASN A 129 -12.09 -14.36 0.86
C ASN A 129 -12.91 -13.93 2.08
N GLY A 130 -13.70 -14.83 2.67
CA GLY A 130 -14.46 -14.56 3.90
C GLY A 130 -15.69 -13.68 3.69
N ARG A 131 -16.04 -12.87 4.70
CA ARG A 131 -17.26 -12.05 4.71
C ARG A 131 -17.23 -11.02 3.56
N PRO A 132 -18.31 -10.89 2.77
CA PRO A 132 -18.42 -9.85 1.75
C PRO A 132 -18.19 -8.44 2.33
N PRO A 133 -17.52 -7.54 1.59
CA PRO A 133 -17.30 -6.18 2.04
C PRO A 133 -18.61 -5.38 2.08
N ASP A 134 -18.69 -4.41 3.00
CA ASP A 134 -19.78 -3.43 2.99
C ASP A 134 -19.71 -2.57 1.72
N ALA A 135 -20.86 -2.10 1.25
CA ALA A 135 -20.95 -1.25 0.07
C ALA A 135 -21.88 -0.06 0.32
N GLN A 136 -21.60 1.06 -0.36
CA GLN A 136 -22.40 2.28 -0.29
C GLN A 136 -22.50 2.89 -1.69
N LEU A 137 -23.73 3.11 -2.16
CA LEU A 137 -23.99 3.86 -3.39
C LEU A 137 -24.30 5.31 -3.01
N ILE A 138 -23.55 6.24 -3.61
CA ILE A 138 -23.90 7.66 -3.65
C ILE A 138 -24.58 7.91 -4.99
N ASP A 139 -25.88 8.18 -4.93
CA ASP A 139 -26.71 8.48 -6.09
C ASP A 139 -26.82 10.00 -6.28
N ASP A 140 -26.83 10.45 -7.54
CA ASP A 140 -26.93 11.86 -7.88
C ASP A 140 -28.39 12.37 -7.92
N LEU A 141 -29.36 11.48 -7.70
CA LEU A 141 -30.81 11.75 -7.65
C LEU A 141 -31.31 12.57 -8.85
N GLY A 142 -30.70 12.34 -10.02
CA GLY A 142 -31.06 13.04 -11.26
C GLY A 142 -30.34 14.38 -11.48
N SER A 143 -29.44 14.81 -10.59
CA SER A 143 -28.65 16.04 -10.78
C SER A 143 -27.59 15.94 -11.91
N ARG A 144 -27.37 14.74 -12.45
CA ARG A 144 -26.39 14.41 -13.50
C ARG A 144 -24.94 14.72 -13.13
N LYS A 145 -24.65 14.88 -11.83
CA LYS A 145 -23.30 15.10 -11.30
C LYS A 145 -22.46 13.82 -11.18
N GLY A 146 -23.09 12.67 -11.43
CA GLY A 146 -22.42 11.38 -11.41
C GLY A 146 -22.65 10.61 -10.12
N LYS A 147 -22.79 9.29 -10.25
CA LYS A 147 -22.95 8.35 -9.15
C LYS A 147 -21.62 7.70 -8.78
N THR A 148 -21.52 7.19 -7.56
CA THR A 148 -20.33 6.45 -7.09
C THR A 148 -20.73 5.27 -6.22
N LEU A 149 -20.27 4.07 -6.58
CA LEU A 149 -20.33 2.88 -5.73
C LEU A 149 -19.01 2.72 -4.98
N TYR A 150 -19.07 2.76 -3.65
CA TYR A 150 -17.98 2.39 -2.75
C TYR A 150 -18.14 0.95 -2.31
N VAL A 151 -17.07 0.16 -2.37
CA VAL A 151 -17.04 -1.22 -1.84
C VAL A 151 -15.80 -1.45 -0.98
N GLY A 152 -16.00 -1.85 0.27
CA GLY A 152 -14.96 -1.98 1.28
C GLY A 152 -14.81 -0.71 2.13
N ASN A 153 -13.68 -0.60 2.84
CA ASN A 153 -13.46 0.48 3.80
C ASN A 153 -11.99 0.88 3.88
N ARG A 154 -11.71 2.17 3.68
CA ARG A 154 -10.35 2.74 3.77
C ARG A 154 -9.67 2.49 5.12
N LYS A 155 -10.44 2.38 6.21
CA LYS A 155 -9.89 2.06 7.55
C LYS A 155 -9.27 0.66 7.60
N ASN A 156 -9.78 -0.26 6.78
CA ASN A 156 -9.24 -1.62 6.62
C ASN A 156 -8.14 -1.68 5.54
N GLY A 157 -7.81 -0.52 4.95
CA GLY A 157 -6.79 -0.30 3.95
C GLY A 157 -7.08 -0.86 2.56
N LYS A 158 -8.34 -1.18 2.25
CA LYS A 158 -8.76 -1.49 0.89
C LYS A 158 -10.14 -0.92 0.61
N LEU A 159 -10.27 -0.11 -0.44
CA LEU A 159 -11.51 0.52 -0.85
C LEU A 159 -11.60 0.55 -2.39
N CYS A 160 -12.64 -0.05 -2.95
CA CYS A 160 -12.99 0.08 -4.36
C CYS A 160 -13.93 1.27 -4.54
N ARG A 161 -13.78 1.97 -5.65
CA ARG A 161 -14.68 3.01 -6.14
C ARG A 161 -14.98 2.72 -7.61
N VAL A 162 -16.27 2.61 -7.95
CA VAL A 162 -16.71 2.66 -9.34
C VAL A 162 -17.55 3.92 -9.50
N TYR A 163 -17.17 4.83 -10.38
CA TYR A 163 -17.83 6.13 -10.49
C TYR A 163 -17.82 6.72 -11.89
N GLU A 164 -18.82 7.54 -12.17
CA GLU A 164 -19.00 8.21 -13.46
C GLU A 164 -18.03 9.41 -13.56
N LYS A 165 -16.78 9.13 -13.94
CA LYS A 165 -15.66 10.09 -13.99
C LYS A 165 -15.94 11.27 -14.91
N GLY A 166 -16.49 11.04 -16.09
CA GLY A 166 -16.78 12.13 -17.03
C GLY A 166 -17.79 13.13 -16.47
N ARG A 167 -18.81 12.64 -15.75
CA ARG A 167 -19.77 13.50 -15.04
C ARG A 167 -19.14 14.25 -13.88
N GLN A 168 -18.24 13.60 -13.14
CA GLN A 168 -17.45 14.26 -12.10
C GLN A 168 -16.62 15.43 -12.66
N LEU A 169 -16.10 15.28 -13.88
CA LEU A 169 -15.34 16.31 -14.60
C LEU A 169 -16.22 17.38 -15.28
N GLY A 170 -17.54 17.28 -15.12
CA GLY A 170 -18.49 18.28 -15.60
C GLY A 170 -19.10 18.00 -16.98
N ASP A 171 -18.94 16.78 -17.52
CA ASP A 171 -19.65 16.34 -18.74
C ASP A 171 -20.82 15.39 -18.37
N PRO A 172 -22.07 15.90 -18.34
CA PRO A 172 -23.25 15.11 -17.97
C PRO A 172 -23.63 14.02 -18.97
N ALA A 173 -23.09 14.06 -20.20
CA ALA A 173 -23.36 13.11 -21.26
C ALA A 173 -22.30 12.01 -21.35
N SER A 174 -21.17 12.18 -20.65
CA SER A 174 -20.09 11.21 -20.69
C SER A 174 -20.51 9.83 -20.18
N LEU A 175 -20.05 8.80 -20.88
CA LEU A 175 -20.13 7.41 -20.46
C LEU A 175 -18.90 6.96 -19.65
N TRP A 176 -17.93 7.85 -19.49
CA TRP A 176 -16.67 7.55 -18.84
C TRP A 176 -16.90 7.13 -17.39
N THR A 177 -16.66 5.84 -17.14
CA THR A 177 -16.64 5.24 -15.80
C THR A 177 -15.20 4.88 -15.42
N ARG A 178 -14.80 5.24 -14.20
CA ARG A 178 -13.53 4.80 -13.61
C ARG A 178 -13.79 3.75 -12.54
N VAL A 179 -13.01 2.68 -12.59
CA VAL A 179 -12.86 1.70 -11.51
C VAL A 179 -11.52 1.95 -10.84
N GLU A 180 -11.53 2.20 -9.53
CA GLU A 180 -10.35 2.59 -8.77
C GLU A 180 -10.28 1.78 -7.47
N VAL A 181 -9.13 1.17 -7.18
CA VAL A 181 -8.90 0.44 -5.93
C VAL A 181 -7.77 1.10 -5.16
N GLU A 182 -8.12 1.68 -4.01
CA GLU A 182 -7.18 2.18 -3.01
C GLU A 182 -6.67 1.04 -2.15
N PHE A 183 -5.36 0.90 -2.08
CA PHE A 183 -4.65 0.05 -1.15
C PHE A 183 -3.84 0.92 -0.18
N ARG A 184 -4.06 0.75 1.12
CA ARG A 184 -3.17 1.26 2.17
C ARG A 184 -2.44 0.11 2.83
N ASN A 185 -1.24 0.36 3.35
CA ASN A 185 -0.43 -0.62 4.08
C ASN A 185 -1.00 -1.04 5.47
N LYS A 186 -2.32 -0.92 5.68
CA LYS A 186 -2.99 -1.38 6.90
C LYS A 186 -3.20 -2.88 6.85
N SER A 187 -2.45 -3.61 7.66
CA SER A 187 -2.48 -5.09 7.66
C SER A 187 -2.06 -5.67 6.29
N ARG A 188 -1.17 -4.99 5.55
CA ARG A 188 -0.60 -5.48 4.29
C ARG A 188 0.69 -4.73 3.99
N VAL A 189 1.61 -5.38 3.29
CA VAL A 189 2.74 -4.72 2.63
C VAL A 189 2.35 -4.52 1.17
N ILE A 190 2.49 -3.30 0.65
CA ILE A 190 2.27 -3.01 -0.76
C ILE A 190 3.58 -3.29 -1.49
N PRO A 191 3.63 -4.29 -2.38
CA PRO A 191 4.88 -4.69 -3.03
C PRO A 191 5.28 -3.65 -4.09
N TRP A 192 6.57 -3.40 -4.23
CA TRP A 192 7.14 -2.48 -5.22
C TRP A 192 6.81 -2.86 -6.67
N SER A 193 6.66 -4.15 -6.97
CA SER A 193 6.21 -4.68 -8.26
C SER A 193 4.84 -4.15 -8.73
N VAL A 194 4.04 -3.57 -7.83
CA VAL A 194 2.78 -2.89 -8.20
C VAL A 194 3.00 -1.73 -9.17
N LEU A 195 4.17 -1.09 -9.11
CA LEU A 195 4.54 0.01 -10.00
C LEU A 195 4.86 -0.46 -11.42
N ALA A 196 5.45 -1.65 -11.54
CA ALA A 196 5.74 -2.28 -12.83
C ALA A 196 4.48 -2.89 -13.45
N ASN A 197 3.60 -3.48 -12.64
CA ASN A 197 2.49 -4.31 -13.12
C ASN A 197 1.11 -3.86 -12.58
N PRO A 198 0.71 -2.57 -12.69
CA PRO A 198 -0.53 -2.08 -12.07
C PRO A 198 -1.78 -2.83 -12.54
N SER A 199 -1.82 -3.27 -13.80
CA SER A 199 -2.95 -4.03 -14.35
C SER A 199 -3.11 -5.40 -13.69
N HIS A 200 -2.02 -6.09 -13.33
CA HIS A 200 -2.10 -7.39 -12.66
C HIS A 200 -2.71 -7.25 -11.26
N TYR A 201 -2.32 -6.20 -10.54
CA TYR A 201 -2.80 -5.96 -9.18
C TYR A 201 -4.22 -5.43 -9.14
N LEU A 202 -4.61 -4.59 -10.11
CA LEU A 202 -6.01 -4.14 -10.23
C LEU A 202 -6.92 -5.32 -10.62
N ALA A 203 -6.51 -6.16 -11.57
CA ALA A 203 -7.26 -7.35 -11.95
C ALA A 203 -7.36 -8.37 -10.81
N GLY A 204 -6.30 -8.54 -10.02
CA GLY A 204 -6.28 -9.39 -8.84
C GLY A 204 -6.98 -8.80 -7.61
N ALA A 205 -7.43 -7.54 -7.67
CA ALA A 205 -8.06 -6.88 -6.54
C ALA A 205 -9.42 -7.51 -6.19
N TYR A 206 -10.27 -7.80 -7.17
CA TYR A 206 -11.58 -8.43 -6.96
C TYR A 206 -11.91 -9.34 -8.14
N PRO A 207 -12.65 -10.45 -7.93
CA PRO A 207 -13.09 -11.32 -9.01
C PRO A 207 -13.75 -10.58 -10.19
N CYS A 208 -14.58 -9.57 -9.94
CA CYS A 208 -15.22 -8.77 -10.99
C CYS A 208 -14.23 -7.98 -11.87
N LEU A 209 -12.99 -7.78 -11.42
CA LEU A 209 -11.96 -7.03 -12.14
C LEU A 209 -11.00 -7.91 -12.93
N ALA A 210 -11.18 -9.24 -12.86
CA ALA A 210 -10.31 -10.21 -13.54
C ALA A 210 -10.22 -9.99 -15.07
N PHE A 211 -11.23 -9.39 -15.69
CA PHE A 211 -11.23 -9.09 -17.13
C PHE A 211 -10.15 -8.07 -17.54
N LEU A 212 -9.60 -7.30 -16.59
CA LEU A 212 -8.60 -6.27 -16.87
C LEU A 212 -7.24 -6.84 -17.28
N SER A 213 -6.93 -8.08 -16.90
CA SER A 213 -5.66 -8.74 -17.21
C SER A 213 -5.77 -10.25 -17.02
N ALA A 214 -5.20 -11.02 -17.97
CA ALA A 214 -5.08 -12.47 -17.84
C ALA A 214 -4.18 -12.87 -16.65
N MET A 215 -3.13 -12.10 -16.39
CA MET A 215 -2.27 -12.25 -15.21
C MET A 215 -2.83 -11.45 -14.04
N GLN A 216 -2.89 -12.06 -12.86
CA GLN A 216 -3.44 -11.46 -11.65
C GLN A 216 -2.48 -11.62 -10.48
N GLU A 217 -2.21 -10.52 -9.78
CA GLU A 217 -1.40 -10.50 -8.56
C GLU A 217 -2.23 -9.91 -7.41
N LYS A 218 -2.08 -10.47 -6.21
CA LYS A 218 -2.89 -10.09 -5.05
C LYS A 218 -2.03 -9.47 -3.96
N ILE A 219 -2.38 -8.25 -3.53
CA ILE A 219 -1.81 -7.69 -2.29
C ILE A 219 -2.50 -8.36 -1.10
N ARG A 220 -1.80 -9.32 -0.49
CA ARG A 220 -2.33 -10.13 0.60
C ARG A 220 -2.43 -9.34 1.89
N THR A 221 -3.48 -9.59 2.66
CA THR A 221 -3.59 -9.07 4.03
C THR A 221 -2.71 -9.90 4.95
N ILE A 222 -1.74 -9.25 5.58
CA ILE A 222 -1.05 -9.77 6.75
C ILE A 222 -2.04 -9.74 7.90
N THR A 223 -2.56 -10.90 8.26
CA THR A 223 -3.48 -11.00 9.39
C THR A 223 -2.72 -10.70 10.68
N LYS A 224 -3.37 -10.05 11.67
CA LYS A 224 -2.84 -9.96 13.04
C LYS A 224 -2.40 -11.33 13.58
N THR A 225 -2.99 -12.40 13.06
CA THR A 225 -2.61 -13.79 13.31
C THR A 225 -1.13 -14.04 13.05
N VAL A 226 -0.49 -13.47 12.04
CA VAL A 226 0.95 -13.68 11.77
C VAL A 226 1.79 -13.09 12.90
N THR A 227 1.54 -11.82 13.24
CA THR A 227 2.26 -11.12 14.32
C THR A 227 2.02 -11.78 15.68
N VAL A 228 0.77 -12.15 15.98
CA VAL A 228 0.40 -12.86 17.22
C VAL A 228 1.02 -14.27 17.25
N THR A 229 1.04 -14.98 16.12
CA THR A 229 1.66 -16.30 16.01
C THR A 229 3.16 -16.22 16.24
N LEU A 230 3.84 -15.23 15.65
CA LEU A 230 5.27 -15.02 15.85
C LEU A 230 5.58 -14.66 17.32
N ALA A 231 4.84 -13.71 17.91
CA ALA A 231 5.02 -13.34 19.32
C ALA A 231 4.80 -14.52 20.27
N ARG A 232 3.77 -15.34 20.03
CA ARG A 232 3.54 -16.59 20.78
C ARG A 232 4.65 -17.61 20.56
N ALA A 233 5.14 -17.77 19.34
CA ALA A 233 6.24 -18.68 19.04
C ALA A 233 7.52 -18.28 19.80
N VAL A 234 7.85 -16.99 19.81
CA VAL A 234 8.98 -16.44 20.61
C VAL A 234 8.77 -16.66 22.10
N HIS A 235 7.56 -16.41 22.61
CA HIS A 235 7.25 -16.67 24.02
C HIS A 235 7.45 -18.14 24.40
N HIS A 236 6.92 -19.07 23.61
CA HIS A 236 7.10 -20.51 23.86
C HIS A 236 8.57 -20.93 23.72
N ALA A 237 9.28 -20.45 22.71
CA ALA A 237 10.71 -20.70 22.56
C ALA A 237 11.48 -20.25 23.80
N ARG A 238 11.26 -19.02 24.27
CA ARG A 238 11.88 -18.51 25.50
C ARG A 238 11.62 -19.42 26.71
N GLN A 239 10.38 -19.89 26.89
CA GLN A 239 10.03 -20.75 28.02
C GLN A 239 10.66 -22.15 27.92
N MET A 240 10.67 -22.74 26.72
CA MET A 240 11.13 -24.11 26.50
C MET A 240 12.66 -24.21 26.43
N THR A 241 13.31 -23.29 25.72
CA THR A 241 14.73 -23.39 25.37
C THR A 241 15.59 -22.29 25.96
N GLY A 242 15.02 -21.24 26.58
CA GLY A 242 15.81 -20.11 27.09
C GLY A 242 16.88 -20.49 28.12
N ARG A 243 16.60 -21.47 28.98
CA ARG A 243 17.59 -22.00 29.94
C ARG A 243 18.73 -22.76 29.25
N LEU A 244 18.42 -23.49 28.17
CA LEU A 244 19.43 -24.18 27.36
C LEU A 244 20.31 -23.17 26.62
N VAL A 245 19.73 -22.09 26.07
CA VAL A 245 20.48 -21.00 25.45
C VAL A 245 21.54 -20.44 26.40
N ASN A 246 21.23 -20.24 27.68
CA ASN A 246 22.24 -19.78 28.66
C ASN A 246 23.42 -20.74 28.82
N VAL A 247 23.16 -22.06 28.81
CA VAL A 247 24.22 -23.08 28.91
C VAL A 247 25.07 -23.08 27.65
N LEU A 248 24.44 -23.01 26.47
CA LEU A 248 25.16 -22.95 25.20
C LEU A 248 25.99 -21.67 25.08
N MET A 249 25.49 -20.53 25.57
CA MET A 249 26.28 -19.29 25.64
C MET A 249 27.52 -19.44 26.52
N LEU A 250 27.45 -20.17 27.63
CA LEU A 250 28.64 -20.46 28.45
C LEU A 250 29.62 -21.40 27.72
N GLN A 251 29.10 -22.44 27.08
CA GLN A 251 29.89 -23.42 26.34
C GLN A 251 30.66 -22.79 25.17
N HIS A 252 30.02 -21.86 24.44
CA HIS A 252 30.60 -21.16 23.31
C HIS A 252 31.30 -19.85 23.71
N GLY A 253 31.63 -19.65 24.99
CA GLY A 253 32.40 -18.49 25.45
C GLY A 253 31.71 -17.13 25.23
N GLY A 254 30.39 -17.12 25.16
CA GLY A 254 29.57 -15.94 24.90
C GLY A 254 29.26 -15.69 23.43
N ASP A 255 29.67 -16.56 22.51
CA ASP A 255 29.39 -16.40 21.07
C ASP A 255 27.93 -16.75 20.73
N ALA A 256 27.10 -15.72 20.56
CA ALA A 256 25.70 -15.88 20.19
C ALA A 256 25.49 -16.45 18.78
N PHE A 257 26.43 -16.25 17.85
CA PHE A 257 26.30 -16.76 16.48
C PHE A 257 26.45 -18.28 16.46
N ALA A 258 27.47 -18.80 17.16
CA ALA A 258 27.66 -20.24 17.32
C ALA A 258 26.43 -20.92 17.95
N VAL A 259 25.84 -20.30 18.98
CA VAL A 259 24.61 -20.80 19.61
C VAL A 259 23.43 -20.80 18.66
N VAL A 260 23.25 -19.74 17.87
CA VAL A 260 22.16 -19.66 16.89
C VAL A 260 22.34 -20.70 15.79
N ASP A 261 23.54 -20.86 15.24
CA ASP A 261 23.79 -21.83 14.16
C ASP A 261 23.65 -23.28 14.65
N GLU A 262 23.97 -23.58 15.91
CA GLU A 262 23.72 -24.89 16.51
C GLU A 262 22.21 -25.16 16.71
N LEU A 263 21.43 -24.15 17.10
CA LEU A 263 19.99 -24.30 17.37
C LEU A 263 19.11 -24.20 16.12
N LYS A 264 19.55 -23.46 15.10
CA LYS A 264 18.76 -23.17 13.89
C LYS A 264 18.57 -24.45 13.08
N ARG A 265 17.36 -24.64 12.57
CA ARG A 265 16.99 -25.72 11.66
C ARG A 265 16.41 -25.12 10.39
N GLU A 266 16.53 -25.85 9.27
CA GLU A 266 15.92 -25.41 8.01
C GLU A 266 14.39 -25.32 8.13
N GLY A 267 13.83 -24.34 7.43
CA GLY A 267 12.38 -24.14 7.29
C GLY A 267 11.80 -23.01 8.14
N VAL A 268 10.50 -22.81 7.96
CA VAL A 268 9.69 -21.83 8.69
C VAL A 268 8.65 -22.60 9.51
N PRO A 269 8.28 -22.19 10.74
CA PRO A 269 7.25 -22.88 11.49
C PRO A 269 5.97 -23.07 10.66
N ARG A 270 5.38 -24.27 10.62
CA ARG A 270 4.17 -24.59 9.82
C ARG A 270 3.06 -23.54 9.86
N ARG A 271 2.85 -22.91 11.02
CA ARG A 271 1.82 -21.88 11.21
C ARG A 271 2.13 -20.55 10.51
N LEU A 272 3.37 -20.37 10.07
CA LEU A 272 3.91 -19.21 9.37
C LEU A 272 4.31 -19.53 7.91
N GLU A 273 4.28 -20.79 7.47
CA GLU A 273 4.65 -21.20 6.10
C GLU A 273 3.86 -20.44 5.03
N ASN A 274 2.55 -20.29 5.21
CA ASN A 274 1.70 -19.51 4.29
C ASN A 274 2.06 -18.03 4.20
N TYR A 275 2.98 -17.57 5.04
CA TYR A 275 3.47 -16.20 5.14
C TYR A 275 4.97 -16.05 4.87
N ALA A 276 5.67 -17.14 4.54
CA ALA A 276 7.13 -17.19 4.44
C ALA A 276 7.70 -16.09 3.54
N ASP A 277 7.09 -15.87 2.37
CA ASP A 277 7.53 -14.88 1.37
C ASP A 277 7.44 -13.42 1.87
N PHE A 278 6.61 -13.15 2.88
CA PHE A 278 6.38 -11.82 3.43
C PHE A 278 7.01 -11.63 4.82
N LEU A 279 7.48 -12.70 5.46
CA LEU A 279 8.09 -12.64 6.79
C LEU A 279 9.22 -11.62 6.89
N PRO A 280 10.15 -11.51 5.91
CA PRO A 280 11.21 -10.50 5.99
C PRO A 280 10.67 -9.06 6.10
N GLN A 281 9.60 -8.76 5.37
CA GLN A 281 8.97 -7.43 5.34
C GLN A 281 8.16 -7.17 6.62
N VAL A 282 7.50 -8.21 7.15
CA VAL A 282 6.78 -8.17 8.44
C VAL A 282 7.75 -7.97 9.60
N ILE A 283 8.91 -8.65 9.57
CA ILE A 283 9.95 -8.57 10.61
C ILE A 283 10.64 -7.19 10.56
N ALA A 284 10.98 -6.69 9.36
CA ALA A 284 11.58 -5.37 9.20
C ALA A 284 10.68 -4.22 9.70
N GLY A 285 9.36 -4.33 9.55
CA GLY A 285 8.39 -3.36 10.09
C GLY A 285 8.03 -3.55 11.57
N ALA A 286 8.54 -4.59 12.24
CA ALA A 286 8.27 -4.90 13.64
C ALA A 286 9.46 -4.60 14.57
N VAL A 287 10.59 -4.14 14.03
CA VAL A 287 11.74 -3.68 14.83
C VAL A 287 11.37 -2.33 15.46
N PRO A 288 11.50 -2.17 16.80
CA PRO A 288 11.08 -0.97 17.53
C PRO A 288 11.85 0.31 17.18
#